data_AF-A0A2B2C932-F1
#
_entry.id   AF-A0A2B2C932-F1
#
_cell.length_a   1.000
_cell.length_b   1.000
_cell.length_c   1.000
_cell.angle_alpha   90.00
_cell.angle_beta   90.00
_cell.angle_gamma   90.00
#
_symmetry.space_group_name_H-M   'P 1'
#
loop_
_entity.id
_entity.type
_entity.pdbx_description
1 polymer ?
#
loop_
_entity_poly.entity_id
_entity_poly.type
_entity_poly.pdbx_seq_one_letter_code
_entity_poly.pdbx_strand_id
1 'polypeptide(L)'
;MSSDGINVRAVVKIDANALRWFQREAPQKLELARKRAVEAAGMVWADETKQITRDEDHIDTSLYINSIGYSTGSPSNPLYVIDEGRGKTVLKIGADVEYAESLEKRFSIMARGLDVAESRMRKVATTQVKKTLFGGSE
;
A
#
# COMPACT_ATOMS: atom_id res chain seq x y z
N MET A 1 6.52 -12.32 -16.63
CA MET A 1 6.77 -10.93 -16.16
C MET A 1 7.49 -11.03 -14.83
N SER A 2 8.69 -10.45 -14.70
CA SER A 2 9.40 -10.42 -13.42
C SER A 2 8.51 -9.78 -12.36
N SER A 3 8.34 -10.49 -11.24
CA SER A 3 7.58 -10.07 -10.06
C SER A 3 8.37 -9.04 -9.24
N ASP A 4 8.88 -8.01 -9.91
CA ASP A 4 9.58 -6.89 -9.28
C ASP A 4 8.53 -5.99 -8.63
N GLY A 5 8.15 -6.37 -7.40
CA GLY A 5 7.24 -5.59 -6.57
C GLY A 5 7.75 -4.15 -6.40
N ILE A 6 6.82 -3.21 -6.31
CA ILE A 6 7.14 -1.78 -6.25
C ILE A 6 7.72 -1.42 -4.88
N ASN A 7 8.79 -0.62 -4.89
CA ASN A 7 9.49 -0.21 -3.68
C ASN A 7 8.95 1.13 -3.14
N VAL A 8 8.02 1.07 -2.18
CA VAL A 8 7.57 2.25 -1.44
C VAL A 8 8.69 2.71 -0.50
N ARG A 9 9.50 3.68 -0.94
CA ARG A 9 10.57 4.26 -0.12
C ARG A 9 10.04 5.39 0.76
N ALA A 10 9.72 5.08 2.01
CA ALA A 10 9.48 6.07 3.06
C ALA A 10 10.82 6.49 3.68
N VAL A 11 11.17 7.78 3.58
CA VAL A 11 12.43 8.31 4.14
C VAL A 11 12.10 9.19 5.35
N VAL A 12 12.47 8.71 6.53
CA VAL A 12 12.41 9.50 7.77
C VAL A 12 13.84 9.74 8.25
N LYS A 13 14.20 11.01 8.43
CA LYS A 13 15.47 11.38 9.06
C LYS A 13 15.34 11.11 10.56
N ILE A 14 16.12 10.17 11.08
CA ILE A 14 16.20 9.81 12.49
C ILE A 14 17.66 9.99 12.92
N ASP A 15 17.87 10.58 14.09
CA ASP A 15 19.20 10.67 14.69
C ASP A 15 19.77 9.26 14.98
N ALA A 16 21.08 9.08 14.78
CA ALA A 16 21.72 7.78 14.93
C ALA A 16 21.57 7.18 16.34
N ASN A 17 21.55 8.01 17.39
CA ASN A 17 21.33 7.54 18.75
C ASN A 17 19.88 7.10 18.96
N ALA A 18 18.93 7.86 18.43
CA ALA A 18 17.51 7.50 18.48
C ALA A 18 17.23 6.17 17.73
N LEU A 19 17.83 5.99 16.55
CA LEU A 19 17.71 4.74 15.80
C LEU A 19 18.28 3.55 16.58
N ARG A 20 19.49 3.70 17.14
CA ARG A 20 20.12 2.67 17.99
C ARG A 20 19.27 2.32 19.20
N TRP A 21 18.66 3.34 19.83
CA TRP A 21 17.76 3.13 20.95
C TRP A 21 16.53 2.31 20.53
N PHE A 22 15.86 2.67 19.42
CA PHE A 22 14.73 1.88 18.93
C PHE A 22 15.14 0.44 18.58
N GLN A 23 16.30 0.24 17.96
CA GLN A 23 16.78 -1.10 17.61
C GLN A 23 17.02 -1.98 18.84
N ARG A 24 17.47 -1.40 19.95
CA ARG A 24 17.82 -2.14 21.17
C ARG A 24 16.64 -2.29 22.14
N GLU A 25 15.94 -1.18 22.38
CA GLU A 25 14.95 -1.07 23.46
C GLU A 25 13.51 -1.24 22.97
N ALA A 26 13.24 -0.96 21.69
CA ALA A 26 11.88 -1.01 21.14
C ALA A 26 11.83 -1.47 19.66
N PRO A 27 12.44 -2.61 19.29
CA PRO A 27 12.48 -3.08 17.90
C PRO A 27 11.06 -3.30 17.31
N GLN A 28 10.11 -3.68 18.14
CA GLN A 28 8.69 -3.82 17.80
C GLN A 28 8.05 -2.52 17.30
N LYS A 29 8.54 -1.35 17.73
CA LYS A 29 8.07 -0.05 17.20
C LYS A 29 8.54 0.18 15.76
N LEU A 30 9.74 -0.28 15.41
CA LEU A 30 10.25 -0.20 14.04
C LEU A 30 9.49 -1.15 13.11
N GLU A 31 9.15 -2.35 13.59
CA GLU A 31 8.27 -3.29 12.89
C GLU A 31 6.88 -2.70 12.66
N LEU A 32 6.24 -2.22 13.73
CA LEU A 32 4.93 -1.58 13.65
C LEU A 32 4.94 -0.36 12.71
N ALA A 33 6.01 0.43 12.73
CA ALA A 33 6.15 1.58 11.83
C ALA A 33 6.23 1.16 10.37
N ARG A 34 6.96 0.09 10.04
CA ARG A 34 7.02 -0.45 8.67
C ARG A 34 5.66 -0.98 8.22
N LYS A 35 5.00 -1.77 9.08
CA LYS A 35 3.66 -2.32 8.79
C LYS A 35 2.66 -1.22 8.49
N ARG A 36 2.50 -0.26 9.41
CA ARG A 36 1.56 0.87 9.22
C ARG A 36 1.90 1.71 8.00
N ALA A 37 3.18 1.86 7.66
CA ALA A 37 3.60 2.59 6.49
C ALA A 37 3.17 1.90 5.18
N VAL A 38 3.39 0.58 5.05
CA VAL A 38 2.99 -0.16 3.84
C VAL A 38 1.47 -0.32 3.74
N GLU A 39 0.77 -0.52 4.87
CA GLU A 39 -0.69 -0.61 4.92
C GLU A 39 -1.32 0.71 4.44
N ALA A 40 -0.88 1.84 5.01
CA ALA A 40 -1.45 3.12 4.66
C ALA A 40 -1.10 3.55 3.22
N ALA A 41 0.08 3.17 2.72
CA ALA A 41 0.42 3.34 1.30
C ALA A 41 -0.47 2.47 0.39
N GLY A 42 -0.71 1.21 0.76
CA GLY A 42 -1.59 0.30 0.02
C GLY A 42 -3.03 0.80 -0.06
N MET A 43 -3.53 1.40 1.02
CA MET A 43 -4.87 2.03 1.03
C MET A 43 -4.97 3.17 0.03
N VAL A 44 -3.96 4.06 -0.01
CA VAL A 44 -3.93 5.16 -0.99
C VAL A 44 -3.94 4.63 -2.42
N TRP A 45 -3.10 3.64 -2.72
CA TRP A 45 -3.10 3.00 -4.03
C TRP A 45 -4.47 2.40 -4.39
N ALA A 46 -5.09 1.69 -3.45
CA ALA A 46 -6.40 1.08 -3.67
C ALA A 46 -7.48 2.14 -3.94
N ASP A 47 -7.48 3.24 -3.20
CA ASP A 47 -8.43 4.35 -3.38
C ASP A 47 -8.30 4.99 -4.77
N GLU A 48 -7.08 5.35 -5.18
CA GLU A 48 -6.85 5.95 -6.51
C GLU A 48 -7.21 4.97 -7.64
N THR A 49 -6.87 3.69 -7.48
CA THR A 49 -7.19 2.65 -8.47
C THR A 49 -8.70 2.44 -8.58
N LYS A 50 -9.42 2.41 -7.45
CA LYS A 50 -10.89 2.37 -7.42
C LYS A 50 -11.49 3.60 -8.09
N GLN A 51 -10.92 4.78 -7.88
CA GLN A 51 -11.40 6.03 -8.48
C GLN A 51 -11.25 6.04 -10.01
N ILE A 52 -10.06 5.70 -10.53
CA ILE A 52 -9.82 5.58 -11.98
C ILE A 52 -10.82 4.59 -12.60
N THR A 53 -11.04 3.46 -11.94
CA THR A 53 -11.99 2.44 -12.41
C THR A 53 -13.43 2.97 -12.47
N ARG A 54 -13.84 3.84 -11.53
CA ARG A 54 -15.18 4.47 -11.52
C ARG A 54 -15.33 5.51 -12.61
N ASP A 55 -14.35 6.39 -12.73
CA ASP A 55 -14.44 7.56 -13.60
C ASP A 55 -14.46 7.19 -15.09
N GLU A 56 -13.88 6.04 -15.43
CA GLU A 56 -13.71 5.61 -16.82
C GLU A 56 -14.76 4.58 -17.28
N ASP A 57 -15.74 4.25 -16.43
CA ASP A 57 -16.89 3.33 -16.70
C ASP A 57 -16.49 2.04 -17.44
N HIS A 58 -15.31 1.50 -17.08
CA HIS A 58 -14.68 0.45 -17.86
C HIS A 58 -15.32 -0.95 -17.68
N ILE A 59 -16.13 -1.17 -16.63
CA ILE A 59 -16.60 -2.50 -16.17
C ILE A 59 -17.91 -2.37 -15.37
N ASP A 60 -18.68 -3.45 -15.23
CA ASP A 60 -19.75 -3.58 -14.24
C ASP A 60 -19.14 -3.45 -12.82
N THR A 61 -19.15 -2.20 -12.34
CA THR A 61 -18.02 -1.61 -11.60
C THR A 61 -18.01 -2.03 -10.14
N SER A 62 -19.16 -2.30 -9.55
CA SER A 62 -19.29 -2.45 -8.10
C SER A 62 -18.52 -3.64 -7.53
N LEU A 63 -18.61 -4.82 -8.18
CA LEU A 63 -17.93 -6.03 -7.70
C LEU A 63 -16.41 -5.94 -7.88
N TYR A 64 -15.96 -5.51 -9.06
CA TYR A 64 -14.53 -5.36 -9.34
C TYR A 64 -13.89 -4.29 -8.45
N ILE A 65 -14.49 -3.10 -8.32
CA ILE A 65 -14.00 -2.04 -7.43
C ILE A 65 -13.91 -2.51 -5.99
N ASN A 66 -14.92 -3.23 -5.50
CA ASN A 66 -14.92 -3.74 -4.12
C ASN A 66 -13.83 -4.78 -3.87
N SER A 67 -13.32 -5.40 -4.94
CA SER A 67 -12.22 -6.36 -4.87
C SER A 67 -10.82 -5.75 -4.89
N ILE A 68 -10.65 -4.45 -5.15
CA ILE A 68 -9.32 -3.83 -5.26
C ILE A 68 -8.74 -3.53 -3.87
N GLY A 69 -7.68 -4.25 -3.53
CA GLY A 69 -6.78 -3.99 -2.41
C GLY A 69 -7.33 -4.30 -1.02
N TYR A 70 -8.45 -3.71 -0.64
CA TYR A 70 -9.15 -4.06 0.59
C TYR A 70 -10.66 -4.07 0.35
N SER A 71 -11.33 -4.98 1.04
CA SER A 71 -12.74 -5.26 0.80
C SER A 71 -13.57 -4.09 1.32
N THR A 72 -14.38 -3.52 0.43
CA THR A 72 -15.37 -2.49 0.78
C THR A 72 -16.81 -3.03 0.71
N GLY A 73 -16.99 -4.34 0.52
CA GLY A 73 -18.29 -5.03 0.44
C GLY A 73 -18.19 -6.52 0.06
N SER A 74 -19.30 -7.26 0.19
CA SER A 74 -19.38 -8.70 -0.15
C SER A 74 -19.98 -8.98 -1.53
N PRO A 75 -19.54 -10.03 -2.25
CA PRO A 75 -18.36 -10.86 -1.99
C PRO A 75 -17.08 -10.26 -2.60
N SER A 76 -15.99 -10.20 -1.82
CA SER A 76 -14.65 -9.91 -2.34
C SER A 76 -13.57 -10.45 -1.37
N ASN A 77 -12.61 -11.21 -1.89
CA ASN A 77 -11.40 -11.68 -1.20
C ASN A 77 -10.15 -10.99 -1.78
N PRO A 78 -10.03 -9.65 -1.68
CA PRO A 78 -8.91 -8.91 -2.26
C PRO A 78 -7.57 -9.54 -1.86
N LEU A 79 -6.61 -9.57 -2.81
CA LEU A 79 -5.24 -9.92 -2.46
C LEU A 79 -4.73 -8.84 -1.50
N TYR A 80 -4.56 -9.21 -0.23
CA TYR A 80 -4.02 -8.36 0.83
C TYR A 80 -3.21 -9.22 1.80
N VAL A 81 -1.91 -9.36 1.53
CA VAL A 81 -1.01 -10.21 2.32
C VAL A 81 0.20 -9.39 2.75
N ILE A 82 0.45 -9.36 4.06
CA ILE A 82 1.64 -8.73 4.64
C ILE A 82 2.66 -9.82 4.93
N ASP A 83 3.82 -9.74 4.28
CA ASP A 83 4.98 -10.58 4.55
C ASP A 83 6.05 -9.79 5.30
N GLU A 84 6.48 -10.32 6.45
CA GLU A 84 7.49 -9.72 7.32
C GLU A 84 8.78 -10.55 7.32
N GLY A 85 9.95 -9.92 7.15
CA GLY A 85 11.22 -10.63 7.25
C GLY A 85 12.45 -9.72 7.24
N ARG A 86 13.47 -10.04 8.05
CA ARG A 86 14.82 -9.41 8.08
C ARG A 86 14.82 -7.87 7.91
N GLY A 87 13.94 -7.15 8.60
CA GLY A 87 13.87 -5.68 8.52
C GLY A 87 13.12 -5.12 7.30
N LYS A 88 12.47 -5.98 6.52
CA LYS A 88 11.61 -5.66 5.38
C LYS A 88 10.17 -6.05 5.70
N THR A 89 9.23 -5.24 5.24
CA THR A 89 7.80 -5.56 5.25
C THR A 89 7.29 -5.35 3.83
N VAL A 90 6.59 -6.33 3.29
CA VAL A 90 6.02 -6.31 1.94
C VAL A 90 4.51 -6.44 2.06
N LEU A 91 3.78 -5.52 1.44
CA LEU A 91 2.34 -5.66 1.24
C LEU A 91 2.10 -6.14 -0.20
N LYS A 92 1.60 -7.37 -0.35
CA LYS A 92 1.04 -7.87 -1.60
C LYS A 92 -0.41 -7.41 -1.67
N ILE A 93 -0.69 -6.53 -2.62
CA ILE A 93 -2.00 -5.92 -2.79
C ILE A 93 -2.48 -6.07 -4.24
N GLY A 94 -3.76 -6.37 -4.46
CA GLY A 94 -4.31 -6.63 -5.79
C GLY A 94 -5.83 -6.78 -5.78
N ALA A 95 -6.40 -7.23 -6.90
CA ALA A 95 -7.83 -7.51 -7.05
C ALA A 95 -8.12 -9.02 -6.98
N ASP A 96 -9.30 -9.39 -6.46
CA ASP A 96 -9.76 -10.79 -6.32
C ASP A 96 -10.55 -11.31 -7.53
N VAL A 97 -11.21 -10.41 -8.24
CA VAL A 97 -11.97 -10.80 -9.42
C VAL A 97 -10.97 -10.97 -10.56
N GLU A 98 -10.98 -12.15 -11.19
CA GLU A 98 -10.20 -12.48 -12.38
C GLU A 98 -10.62 -11.54 -13.52
N TYR A 99 -10.05 -10.34 -13.52
CA TYR A 99 -10.19 -9.40 -14.60
C TYR A 99 -9.47 -10.02 -15.78
N ALA A 100 -10.20 -10.24 -16.87
CA ALA A 100 -9.66 -10.78 -18.10
C ALA A 100 -8.31 -10.10 -18.37
N GLU A 101 -7.22 -10.87 -18.37
CA GLU A 101 -5.83 -10.40 -18.52
C GLU A 101 -5.68 -9.44 -19.72
N SER A 102 -6.57 -9.58 -20.71
CA SER A 102 -6.71 -8.73 -21.89
C SER A 102 -7.17 -7.29 -21.61
N LEU A 103 -7.98 -7.03 -20.59
CA LEU A 103 -8.48 -5.69 -20.25
C LEU A 103 -7.49 -4.94 -19.33
N GLU A 104 -6.79 -5.64 -18.42
CA GLU A 104 -5.69 -5.06 -17.63
C GLU A 104 -4.58 -4.56 -18.56
N LYS A 105 -4.18 -5.40 -19.52
CA LYS A 105 -3.21 -5.03 -20.58
C LYS A 105 -3.66 -3.88 -21.46
N ARG A 106 -4.98 -3.65 -21.59
CA ARG A 106 -5.54 -2.61 -22.47
C ARG A 106 -5.64 -1.25 -21.77
N PHE A 107 -5.92 -1.22 -20.47
CA PHE A 107 -6.19 0.02 -19.74
C PHE A 107 -5.15 0.35 -18.65
N SER A 108 -4.27 -0.60 -18.32
CA SER A 108 -3.16 -0.45 -17.35
C SER A 108 -3.59 0.19 -16.02
N ILE A 109 -4.81 -0.12 -15.56
CA ILE A 109 -5.48 0.56 -14.44
C ILE A 109 -4.63 0.48 -13.15
N MET A 110 -4.04 -0.69 -12.86
CA MET A 110 -3.22 -0.90 -11.67
C MET A 110 -1.92 -0.09 -11.69
N ALA A 111 -1.27 -0.03 -12.85
CA ALA A 111 -0.05 0.75 -13.07
C ALA A 111 -0.35 2.25 -13.04
N ARG A 112 -1.46 2.70 -13.63
CA ARG A 112 -1.90 4.11 -13.58
C ARG A 112 -2.29 4.53 -12.17
N GLY A 113 -3.03 3.68 -11.44
CA GLY A 113 -3.35 3.90 -10.04
C GLY A 113 -2.09 4.07 -9.19
N LEU A 114 -1.02 3.31 -9.50
CA LEU A 114 0.28 3.51 -8.89
C LEU A 114 0.91 4.86 -9.26
N ASP A 115 1.00 5.19 -10.55
CA ASP A 115 1.64 6.43 -11.02
C ASP A 115 0.97 7.67 -10.40
N VAL A 116 -0.36 7.65 -10.29
CA VAL A 116 -1.14 8.72 -9.66
C VAL A 116 -0.95 8.74 -8.15
N ALA A 117 -0.96 7.58 -7.50
CA ALA A 117 -0.90 7.46 -6.04
C ALA A 117 0.51 7.70 -5.45
N GLU A 118 1.57 7.55 -6.22
CA GLU A 118 2.95 7.38 -5.72
C GLU A 118 3.36 8.48 -4.72
N SER A 119 3.13 9.74 -5.07
CA SER A 119 3.48 10.90 -4.22
C SER A 119 2.73 10.84 -2.88
N ARG A 120 1.43 10.53 -2.92
CA ARG A 120 0.57 10.46 -1.74
C ARG A 120 0.90 9.24 -0.88
N MET A 121 1.20 8.09 -1.49
CA MET A 121 1.68 6.88 -0.80
C MET A 121 2.94 7.18 0.01
N ARG A 122 3.94 7.84 -0.59
CA ARG A 122 5.19 8.22 0.10
C ARG A 122 4.94 9.16 1.27
N LYS A 123 4.04 10.15 1.10
CA LYS A 123 3.67 11.12 2.15
C LYS A 123 2.98 10.44 3.34
N VAL A 124 1.98 9.60 3.07
CA VAL A 124 1.22 8.90 4.11
C VAL A 124 2.11 7.88 4.83
N ALA A 125 2.92 7.12 4.09
CA ALA A 125 3.88 6.18 4.67
C ALA A 125 4.86 6.89 5.63
N THR A 126 5.45 8.02 5.20
CA THR A 126 6.33 8.84 6.03
C THR A 126 5.63 9.36 7.29
N THR A 127 4.36 9.76 7.15
CA THR A 127 3.54 10.25 8.26
C THR A 127 3.28 9.14 9.28
N GLN A 128 2.96 7.92 8.82
CA GLN A 128 2.74 6.78 9.71
C GLN A 128 4.01 6.34 10.45
N VAL A 129 5.18 6.40 9.80
CA VAL A 129 6.46 6.13 10.48
C VAL A 129 6.69 7.17 11.59
N LYS A 130 6.54 8.46 11.29
CA LYS A 130 6.71 9.52 12.30
C LYS A 130 5.73 9.37 13.47
N LYS A 131 4.45 9.14 13.19
CA LYS A 131 3.40 8.95 14.19
C LYS A 131 3.69 7.73 15.08
N THR A 132 4.14 6.63 14.49
CA THR A 132 4.40 5.39 15.23
C THR A 132 5.65 5.48 16.10
N LEU A 133 6.70 6.14 15.62
CA LEU A 133 7.96 6.26 16.37
C LEU A 133 7.93 7.38 17.40
N PHE A 134 7.32 8.53 17.07
CA PHE A 134 7.42 9.76 17.86
C PHE A 134 6.08 10.29 18.39
N GLY A 135 4.95 9.66 18.07
CA GLY A 135 3.65 10.06 18.59
C GLY A 135 3.08 11.36 18.02
N GLY A 136 3.60 11.87 16.89
CA GLY A 136 3.17 13.14 16.31
C GLY A 136 1.67 13.17 15.98
N SER A 137 0.97 14.18 16.51
CA SER A 137 -0.37 14.60 16.08
C SER A 137 -0.29 15.39 14.76
N GLU A 138 -1.41 15.37 14.02
CA GLU A 138 -1.61 16.11 12.76
C GLU A 138 -1.39 17.62 12.91
#